data_AF-A0A357Y918-F1
#
_entry.id   AF-A0A357Y918-F1
#
_cell.length_a   1.000
_cell.length_b   1.000
_cell.length_c   1.000
_cell.angle_alpha   90.00
_cell.angle_beta   90.00
_cell.angle_gamma   90.00
#
_symmetry.space_group_name_H-M   'P 1'
#
loop_
_entity.id
_entity.type
_entity.pdbx_description
1 polymer ?
#
loop_
_entity_poly.entity_id
_entity_poly.type
_entity_poly.pdbx_seq_one_letter_code
_entity_poly.pdbx_strand_id
1 'polypeptide(L)'
;MKIRICRLCAGVSLLWLALGAGVAWGYLSLQTFLAPIALLMGGTVVGIAYQRDSLRWKTLVILFGMPLAYLLVTNLNKRTIIIEIVLLLAIAYALFVRKEPAYNKRILELEKKMKDCC
;
A
#
# COMPACT_ATOMS: atom_id res chain seq x y z
N MET A 1 -0.81 16.58 13.48
CA MET A 1 -0.42 15.18 13.17
C MET A 1 0.03 15.09 11.72
N LYS A 2 1.34 14.94 11.43
CA LYS A 2 1.81 14.75 10.04
C LYS A 2 1.67 13.27 9.67
N ILE A 3 0.49 12.91 9.17
CA ILE A 3 0.29 11.60 8.54
C ILE A 3 1.19 11.58 7.29
N ARG A 4 2.36 10.94 7.38
CA ARG A 4 3.23 10.68 6.21
C ARG A 4 2.68 9.51 5.41
N ILE A 5 1.42 9.60 4.96
CA ILE A 5 0.90 8.73 3.92
C ILE A 5 1.59 9.14 2.62
N CYS A 6 2.16 8.15 1.92
CA CYS A 6 2.69 8.39 0.59
C CYS A 6 1.51 8.76 -0.33
N ARG A 7 1.46 10.01 -0.79
CA ARG A 7 0.38 10.51 -1.66
C ARG A 7 0.24 9.67 -2.92
N LEU A 8 1.36 9.16 -3.44
CA LEU A 8 1.37 8.22 -4.56
C LEU A 8 0.70 6.89 -4.20
N CYS A 9 1.02 6.30 -3.04
CA CYS A 9 0.37 5.05 -2.62
C CYS A 9 -1.14 5.24 -2.41
N ALA A 10 -1.56 6.38 -1.86
CA ALA A 10 -2.99 6.69 -1.70
C ALA A 10 -3.68 6.86 -3.06
N GLY A 11 -3.08 7.62 -3.98
CA GLY A 11 -3.62 7.83 -5.32
C GLY A 11 -3.73 6.55 -6.15
N VAL A 12 -2.67 5.73 -6.16
CA VAL A 12 -2.66 4.42 -6.83
C VAL A 12 -3.74 3.52 -6.24
N SER A 13 -3.85 3.48 -4.91
CA SER A 13 -4.86 2.64 -4.23
C SER A 13 -6.30 3.07 -4.52
N LEU A 14 -6.55 4.38 -4.52
CA LEU A 14 -7.86 4.93 -4.89
C LEU A 14 -8.24 4.64 -6.34
N LEU A 15 -7.26 4.76 -7.25
CA LEU A 15 -7.50 4.57 -8.68
C LEU A 15 -7.93 3.13 -8.98
N TRP A 16 -7.22 2.13 -8.48
CA TRP A 16 -7.58 0.75 -8.77
C TRP A 16 -8.84 0.30 -8.03
N LEU A 17 -9.12 0.84 -6.83
CA LEU A 17 -10.39 0.62 -6.15
C LEU A 17 -11.56 1.20 -6.94
N ALA A 18 -11.41 2.40 -7.52
CA ALA A 18 -12.44 3.01 -8.35
C ALA A 18 -12.69 2.20 -9.63
N LEU A 19 -11.62 1.74 -10.30
CA LEU A 19 -11.72 0.87 -11.47
C LEU A 19 -12.35 -0.48 -11.11
N GLY A 20 -11.92 -1.11 -10.02
CA GLY A 20 -12.46 -2.37 -9.51
C GLY A 20 -13.94 -2.26 -9.13
N ALA A 21 -14.35 -1.16 -8.50
CA ALA A 21 -15.75 -0.87 -8.24
C ALA A 21 -16.55 -0.67 -9.54
N GLY A 22 -16.00 0.07 -10.50
CA GLY A 22 -16.60 0.22 -11.84
C GLY A 22 -16.86 -1.12 -12.52
N VAL A 23 -15.91 -2.05 -12.41
CA VAL A 23 -16.05 -3.42 -12.92
C VAL A 23 -17.08 -4.22 -12.11
N ALA A 24 -17.05 -4.17 -10.78
CA ALA A 24 -17.95 -4.94 -9.92
C ALA A 24 -19.43 -4.49 -10.00
N TRP A 25 -19.69 -3.25 -10.37
CA TRP A 25 -21.04 -2.73 -10.64
C TRP A 25 -21.45 -2.85 -12.12
N GLY A 26 -20.59 -3.36 -12.99
CA GLY A 26 -20.89 -3.58 -14.41
C GLY A 26 -20.81 -2.32 -15.29
N TYR A 27 -20.28 -1.22 -14.77
CA TYR A 27 -20.03 -0.01 -15.56
C TYR A 27 -18.83 -0.17 -16.51
N LEU A 28 -17.84 -1.00 -16.13
CA LEU A 28 -16.62 -1.25 -16.89
C LEU A 28 -16.47 -2.75 -17.22
N SER A 29 -15.90 -3.04 -18.39
CA SER A 29 -15.56 -4.42 -18.79
C SER A 29 -14.32 -4.91 -18.05
N LEU A 30 -14.43 -6.07 -17.39
CA LEU A 30 -13.30 -6.72 -16.72
C LEU A 30 -12.13 -6.95 -17.69
N GLN A 31 -12.40 -7.38 -18.93
CA GLN A 31 -11.37 -7.77 -19.89
C GLN A 31 -10.43 -6.60 -20.26
N THR A 32 -10.99 -5.40 -20.38
CA THR A 32 -10.21 -4.19 -20.73
C THR A 32 -9.42 -3.66 -19.54
N PHE A 33 -9.96 -3.78 -18.32
CA PHE A 33 -9.40 -3.14 -17.12
C PHE A 33 -8.65 -4.09 -16.19
N LEU A 34 -8.65 -5.41 -16.47
CA LEU A 34 -7.94 -6.40 -15.65
C LEU A 34 -6.44 -6.12 -15.56
N ALA A 35 -5.77 -5.85 -16.68
CA ALA A 35 -4.34 -5.55 -16.69
C ALA A 35 -4.00 -4.24 -15.93
N PRO A 36 -4.68 -3.10 -16.18
CA PRO A 36 -4.50 -1.88 -15.38
C PRO A 36 -4.72 -2.10 -13.88
N ILE A 37 -5.81 -2.77 -13.49
CA ILE A 37 -6.12 -3.02 -12.08
C ILE A 37 -5.04 -3.90 -11.44
N ALA A 38 -4.65 -5.00 -12.10
CA ALA A 38 -3.62 -5.90 -11.59
C ALA A 38 -2.26 -5.20 -11.41
N LEU A 39 -1.87 -4.34 -12.36
CA LEU A 39 -0.64 -3.54 -12.27
C LEU A 39 -0.68 -2.59 -11.06
N LEU A 40 -1.80 -1.89 -10.86
CA LEU A 40 -1.95 -0.95 -9.74
C LEU A 40 -2.02 -1.67 -8.39
N MET A 41 -2.70 -2.83 -8.30
CA MET A 41 -2.71 -3.66 -7.10
C MET A 41 -1.31 -4.18 -6.76
N GLY A 42 -0.57 -4.66 -7.76
CA GLY A 42 0.84 -5.04 -7.59
C GLY A 42 1.70 -3.88 -7.10
N GLY A 43 1.47 -2.67 -7.64
CA GLY A 43 2.11 -1.44 -7.17
C GLY A 43 1.85 -1.13 -5.70
N THR A 44 0.61 -1.36 -5.21
CA THR A 44 0.28 -1.22 -3.79
C THR A 44 1.04 -2.22 -2.93
N VAL A 45 1.15 -3.49 -3.35
CA VAL A 45 1.92 -4.53 -2.64
C VAL A 45 3.39 -4.14 -2.51
N VAL A 46 4.02 -3.70 -3.60
CA VAL A 46 5.41 -3.24 -3.59
C VAL A 46 5.57 -1.99 -2.71
N GLY A 47 4.63 -1.04 -2.78
CA GLY A 47 4.64 0.14 -1.92
C GLY A 47 4.65 -0.20 -0.43
N ILE A 48 3.84 -1.20 -0.02
CA ILE A 48 3.80 -1.70 1.36
C ILE A 48 5.11 -2.43 1.73
N ALA A 49 5.68 -3.21 0.81
CA ALA A 49 6.93 -3.92 1.03
C ALA A 49 8.09 -2.94 1.32
N TYR A 50 8.16 -1.82 0.60
CA TYR A 50 9.23 -0.82 0.75
C TYR A 50 9.03 0.13 1.93
N GLN A 51 7.91 0.07 2.64
CA GLN A 51 7.67 0.92 3.81
C GLN A 51 8.61 0.64 4.99
N ARG A 52 9.19 -0.56 5.04
CA ARG A 52 10.15 -0.98 6.08
C ARG A 52 11.44 -1.44 5.42
N ASP A 53 12.57 -0.96 5.95
CA ASP A 53 13.89 -1.35 5.45
C ASP A 53 14.35 -2.67 6.10
N SER A 54 13.60 -3.74 5.84
CA SER A 54 13.92 -5.10 6.28
C SER A 54 13.70 -6.06 5.13
N LEU A 55 14.74 -6.84 4.80
CA LEU A 55 14.67 -7.82 3.71
C LEU A 55 13.57 -8.86 3.98
N ARG A 56 13.47 -9.36 5.22
CA ARG A 56 12.44 -10.33 5.63
C ARG A 56 11.03 -9.78 5.43
N TRP A 57 10.79 -8.51 5.75
CA TRP A 57 9.50 -7.86 5.54
C TRP A 57 9.16 -7.77 4.05
N LYS A 58 10.10 -7.28 3.24
CA LYS A 58 9.93 -7.16 1.79
C LYS A 58 9.57 -8.50 1.17
N THR A 59 10.33 -9.55 1.49
CA THR A 59 10.08 -10.90 0.97
C THR A 59 8.72 -11.43 1.39
N LEU A 60 8.34 -11.34 2.68
CA LEU A 60 7.03 -11.82 3.14
C LEU A 60 5.88 -11.06 2.46
N VAL A 61 5.94 -9.73 2.41
CA VAL A 61 4.87 -8.92 1.79
C VAL A 61 4.74 -9.21 0.31
N ILE A 62 5.84 -9.37 -0.42
CA ILE A 62 5.77 -9.68 -1.86
C ILE A 62 5.29 -11.10 -2.09
N LEU A 63 5.85 -12.08 -1.35
CA LEU A 63 5.55 -13.50 -1.50
C LEU A 63 4.08 -13.81 -1.22
N PHE A 64 3.50 -13.19 -0.19
CA PHE A 64 2.08 -13.40 0.16
C PHE A 64 1.17 -12.39 -0.54
N GLY A 65 1.61 -11.14 -0.70
CA GLY A 65 0.78 -10.07 -1.24
C GLY A 65 0.50 -10.19 -2.73
N MET A 66 1.45 -10.65 -3.53
CA MET A 66 1.23 -10.80 -4.99
C MET A 66 0.22 -11.90 -5.34
N PRO A 67 0.32 -13.13 -4.80
CA PRO A 67 -0.69 -14.16 -5.04
C PRO A 67 -2.07 -13.74 -4.52
N LEU A 68 -2.11 -13.09 -3.35
CA LEU A 68 -3.35 -12.56 -2.80
C LEU A 68 -3.98 -11.54 -3.76
N ALA A 69 -3.22 -10.55 -4.22
CA ALA A 69 -3.69 -9.56 -5.19
C ALA A 69 -4.24 -10.18 -6.49
N TYR A 70 -3.58 -11.22 -7.01
CA TYR A 70 -4.04 -11.95 -8.19
C TYR A 70 -5.38 -12.69 -7.95
N LEU A 71 -5.55 -13.32 -6.80
CA LEU A 71 -6.80 -14.00 -6.45
C LEU A 71 -7.96 -13.01 -6.31
N LEU A 72 -7.69 -11.83 -5.76
CA LEU A 72 -8.70 -10.78 -5.61
C LEU A 72 -9.08 -10.15 -6.96
N VAL A 73 -8.12 -9.89 -7.86
CA VAL A 73 -8.42 -9.29 -9.16
C VAL A 73 -9.19 -10.25 -10.08
N THR A 74 -8.95 -11.55 -9.97
CA THR A 74 -9.64 -12.57 -10.78
C THR A 74 -11.07 -12.84 -10.27
N ASN A 75 -11.33 -12.61 -8.98
CA ASN A 75 -12.65 -12.77 -8.36
C ASN A 75 -13.25 -11.41 -7.98
N LEU A 76 -13.25 -10.46 -8.92
CA LEU A 76 -13.83 -9.13 -8.74
C LEU A 76 -15.36 -9.22 -8.60
N ASN A 77 -15.80 -9.28 -7.35
CA ASN A 77 -17.21 -9.21 -6.95
C ASN A 77 -17.42 -8.01 -6.02
N LYS A 78 -18.68 -7.57 -5.89
CA LYS A 78 -19.06 -6.49 -4.97
C LYS A 78 -18.57 -6.76 -3.54
N ARG A 79 -18.63 -8.02 -3.09
CA ARG A 79 -18.13 -8.45 -1.78
C ARG A 79 -16.60 -8.34 -1.68
N THR A 80 -15.88 -8.71 -2.73
CA THR A 80 -14.41 -8.64 -2.77
C THR A 80 -13.91 -7.20 -2.60
N ILE A 81 -14.52 -6.24 -3.29
CA ILE A 81 -14.18 -4.82 -3.17
C ILE A 81 -14.40 -4.30 -1.74
N ILE A 82 -15.49 -4.68 -1.08
CA ILE A 82 -15.75 -4.27 0.30
C ILE A 82 -14.68 -4.83 1.24
N ILE A 83 -14.32 -6.11 1.07
CA ILE A 83 -13.26 -6.76 1.86
C ILE A 83 -11.91 -6.05 1.63
N GLU A 84 -11.58 -5.67 0.40
CA GLU A 84 -10.34 -4.94 0.10
C GLU A 84 -10.27 -3.58 0.77
N ILE A 85 -11.38 -2.82 0.75
CA ILE A 85 -11.43 -1.51 1.39
C ILE A 85 -11.15 -1.67 2.90
N VAL A 86 -11.79 -2.65 3.55
CA VAL A 86 -11.58 -2.92 4.98
C VAL A 86 -10.15 -3.35 5.24
N LEU A 87 -9.60 -4.24 4.42
CA LEU A 87 -8.23 -4.73 4.55
C LEU A 87 -7.20 -3.61 4.36
N LEU A 88 -7.37 -2.77 3.34
CA LEU A 88 -6.51 -1.62 3.08
C LEU A 88 -6.57 -0.60 4.21
N LEU A 89 -7.76 -0.32 4.75
CA LEU A 89 -7.92 0.56 5.90
C LEU A 89 -7.22 -0.02 7.15
N ALA A 90 -7.35 -1.32 7.40
CA ALA A 90 -6.67 -1.99 8.50
C ALA A 90 -5.14 -1.93 8.35
N ILE A 91 -4.61 -2.19 7.14
CA ILE A 91 -3.18 -2.09 6.83
C ILE A 91 -2.71 -0.64 6.97
N ALA A 92 -3.46 0.32 6.43
CA ALA A 92 -3.13 1.73 6.52
C ALA A 92 -3.09 2.20 7.98
N TYR A 93 -4.08 1.80 8.79
CA TYR A 93 -4.10 2.08 10.22
C TYR A 93 -2.89 1.46 10.93
N ALA A 94 -2.63 0.17 10.72
CA ALA A 94 -1.52 -0.54 11.34
C ALA A 94 -0.14 0.05 10.97
N LEU A 95 0.05 0.49 9.72
CA LEU A 95 1.35 0.95 9.23
C LEU A 95 1.59 2.46 9.40
N PHE A 96 0.54 3.29 9.35
CA PHE A 96 0.67 4.76 9.43
C PHE A 96 0.28 5.33 10.79
N VAL A 97 -0.63 4.71 11.56
CA VAL A 97 -1.05 5.22 12.89
C VAL A 97 -0.20 4.60 14.00
N ARG A 98 0.16 3.31 13.87
CA ARG A 98 0.99 2.61 14.88
C ARG A 98 2.50 2.88 14.75
N LYS A 99 2.91 3.75 13.81
CA LYS A 99 4.27 4.27 13.80
C LYS A 99 4.39 5.26 14.97
N GLU A 100 4.88 4.76 16.11
CA GLU A 100 5.56 5.63 17.06
C GLU A 100 6.56 6.51 16.29
N PRO A 101 6.78 7.76 16.71
CA PRO A 101 7.86 8.55 16.17
C PRO A 101 9.14 7.79 16.48
N ALA A 102 9.64 7.02 15.51
CA ALA A 102 11.03 6.69 15.44
C ALA A 102 11.74 8.03 15.24
N TYR A 103 11.94 8.73 16.36
CA TYR A 103 12.92 9.79 16.51
C TYR A 103 14.22 9.13 16.12
N ASN A 104 14.55 9.32 14.85
CA ASN A 104 15.51 8.51 14.14
C ASN A 104 16.84 8.77 14.82
N LYS A 105 17.41 7.76 15.51
CA LYS A 105 18.70 7.90 16.19
C LYS A 105 19.78 8.44 15.24
N ARG A 106 19.68 8.15 13.94
CA ARG A 106 20.52 8.77 12.90
C ARG A 106 20.32 10.27 12.75
N ILE A 107 19.11 10.80 12.83
CA ILE A 107 18.87 12.24 12.78
C ILE A 107 19.41 12.91 14.05
N LEU A 108 19.31 12.26 15.21
CA LEU A 108 19.92 12.76 16.45
C LEU A 108 21.46 12.72 16.38
N GLU A 109 22.05 11.67 15.81
CA GLU A 109 23.49 11.58 15.57
C GLU A 109 23.97 12.59 14.54
N LEU A 110 23.21 12.82 13.47
CA LEU A 110 23.50 13.84 12.46
C LEU A 110 23.38 15.25 13.05
N GLU A 111 22.37 15.50 13.89
CA GLU A 111 22.21 16.77 14.60
C GLU A 111 23.32 17.00 15.62
N LYS A 112 23.74 15.97 16.37
CA LYS A 112 24.90 16.05 17.27
C LYS A 112 26.20 16.33 16.51
N LYS A 113 26.46 15.61 15.42
CA LYS A 113 27.64 15.85 14.57
C LYS A 113 27.66 17.26 13.96
N MET A 114 26.50 17.86 13.70
CA MET A 114 26.43 19.26 13.25
C MET A 114 26.65 20.27 14.38
N LYS A 115 26.24 19.94 15.62
CA LYS A 115 26.51 20.79 16.79
C LYS A 115 27.98 20.74 17.23
N ASP A 116 28.66 19.62 17.04
CA ASP A 116 30.09 19.48 17.35
C ASP A 116 31.00 20.15 16.29
N CYS A 117 30.44 20.68 15.19
CA CYS A 117 31.17 21.40 14.15
C CYS A 117 31.13 22.94 14.30
N CYS A 118 30.67 23.47 15.44
CA CYS A 118 30.69 24.91 15.74
C CYS A 118 31.20 25.15 17.16
#